data_AF-A0A9X2XS06-F1
#
_entry.id   AF-A0A9X2XS06-F1
#
_cell.length_a   1.000
_cell.length_b   1.000
_cell.length_c   1.000
_cell.angle_alpha   90.00
_cell.angle_beta   90.00
_cell.angle_gamma   90.00
#
_symmetry.space_group_name_H-M   'P 1'
#
loop_
_entity.id
_entity.type
_entity.pdbx_description
1 polymer ?
#
loop_
_entity_poly.entity_id
_entity_poly.type
_entity_poly.pdbx_seq_one_letter_code
_entity_poly.pdbx_strand_id
1 'polypeptide(L)'
;MDVYIIGSLIIDQIIFKDDIDLEKEQFINNIVENIYPKRAAERKLQIAELNNQLLSKDSQRTKLATDVANNPLTTITTVQMSPVPVTHTVTDSSGTKSNTNYVNKPTITKSQVPNPNAALLAALDTQITTLQKLKIAKEDSLANLRGSVERTLKAKTGFLDELNIMWSLLSRSLPATIVYIIWFLLLLGLELFILMNKRHEKPTDYDQMINHQMDTHIRKIQVLSGQTNIT
;
A
#
# COMPACT_ATOMS: atom_id res chain seq x y z
N MET A 1 35.71 -27.31 3.71
CA MET A 1 35.76 -26.46 4.93
C MET A 1 34.47 -25.66 5.06
N ASP A 2 33.94 -25.15 3.95
CA ASP A 2 32.77 -24.25 3.93
C ASP A 2 31.44 -24.89 4.38
N VAL A 3 31.20 -26.17 4.09
CA VAL A 3 29.95 -26.87 4.47
C VAL A 3 29.79 -27.00 6.00
N TYR A 4 30.90 -27.11 6.72
CA TYR A 4 30.92 -27.38 8.17
C TYR A 4 30.65 -26.13 9.00
N ILE A 5 31.13 -24.97 8.54
CA ILE A 5 30.87 -23.67 9.19
C ILE A 5 29.39 -23.32 9.07
N ILE A 6 28.78 -23.63 7.93
CA ILE A 6 27.35 -23.41 7.67
C ILE A 6 26.49 -24.37 8.52
N GLY A 7 26.91 -25.63 8.68
CA GLY A 7 26.23 -26.62 9.51
C GLY A 7 26.16 -26.21 10.99
N SER A 8 27.27 -25.77 11.57
CA SER A 8 27.31 -25.26 12.95
C SER A 8 26.40 -24.04 13.14
N LEU A 9 26.40 -23.10 12.18
CA LEU A 9 25.60 -21.88 12.26
C LEU A 9 24.08 -22.16 12.25
N ILE A 10 23.63 -23.16 11.48
CA ILE A 10 22.22 -23.56 11.42
C ILE A 10 21.79 -24.26 12.71
N ILE A 11 22.63 -25.11 13.27
CA ILE A 11 22.33 -25.83 14.52
C ILE A 11 22.32 -24.86 15.71
N ASP A 12 23.23 -23.89 15.74
CA ASP A 12 23.24 -22.84 16.76
C ASP A 12 21.91 -22.05 16.76
N GLN A 13 21.36 -21.69 15.60
CA GLN A 13 20.07 -21.01 15.50
C GLN A 13 18.89 -21.85 16.00
N ILE A 14 18.97 -23.18 15.91
CA ILE A 14 17.94 -24.08 16.45
C ILE A 14 18.00 -24.12 17.97
N ILE A 15 19.21 -24.13 18.55
CA ILE A 15 19.43 -24.18 20.00
C ILE A 15 19.03 -22.87 20.68
N PHE A 16 19.34 -21.72 20.06
CA PHE A 16 19.05 -20.38 20.60
C PHE A 16 17.72 -19.80 20.10
N LYS A 17 16.86 -20.62 19.51
CA LYS A 17 15.64 -20.17 18.85
C LYS A 17 14.74 -19.33 19.75
N ASP A 18 14.47 -19.80 20.97
CA ASP A 18 13.54 -19.13 21.89
C ASP A 18 14.08 -17.76 22.34
N ASP A 19 15.39 -17.65 22.56
CA ASP A 19 16.05 -16.39 22.91
C ASP A 19 16.06 -15.40 21.73
N ILE A 20 16.30 -15.90 20.51
CA ILE A 20 16.23 -15.11 19.27
C ILE A 20 14.81 -14.62 19.03
N ASP A 21 13.79 -15.47 19.22
CA ASP A 21 12.39 -15.11 19.04
C ASP A 21 11.95 -14.05 20.06
N LEU A 22 12.43 -14.11 21.30
CA LEU A 22 12.16 -13.12 22.33
C LEU A 22 12.80 -11.76 21.99
N GLU A 23 14.09 -11.73 21.63
CA GLU A 23 14.75 -10.47 21.21
C GLU A 23 14.17 -9.92 19.91
N LYS A 24 13.74 -10.79 18.99
CA LYS A 24 13.03 -10.38 17.77
C LYS A 24 11.72 -9.68 18.10
N GLU A 25 10.95 -10.17 19.07
CA GLU A 25 9.74 -9.49 19.52
C GLU A 25 10.06 -8.12 20.15
N GLN A 26 11.09 -8.03 20.98
CA GLN A 26 11.54 -6.76 21.58
C GLN A 26 12.02 -5.76 20.53
N PHE A 27 12.80 -6.22 19.55
CA PHE A 27 13.28 -5.42 18.43
C PHE A 27 12.12 -4.85 17.61
N ILE A 28 11.14 -5.70 17.27
CA ILE A 28 9.94 -5.27 16.56
C ILE A 28 9.17 -4.25 17.40
N ASN A 29 8.97 -4.50 18.69
CA ASN A 29 8.28 -3.57 19.58
C ASN A 29 8.98 -2.20 19.64
N ASN A 30 10.30 -2.17 19.72
CA ASN A 30 11.07 -0.93 19.72
C ASN A 30 10.90 -0.14 18.41
N ILE A 31 10.97 -0.84 17.27
CA ILE A 31 10.72 -0.23 15.96
C ILE A 31 9.29 0.29 15.86
N VAL A 32 8.30 -0.47 16.35
CA VAL A 32 6.90 -0.05 16.41
C VAL A 32 6.77 1.22 17.22
N GLU A 33 7.37 1.31 18.41
CA GLU A 33 7.31 2.50 19.26
C GLU A 33 7.90 3.75 18.59
N ASN A 34 8.92 3.60 17.73
CA ASN A 34 9.51 4.71 17.00
C ASN A 34 8.69 5.11 15.75
N ILE A 35 8.16 4.13 15.00
CA ILE A 35 7.47 4.37 13.72
C ILE A 35 5.99 4.72 13.93
N TYR A 36 5.31 4.06 14.88
CA TYR A 36 3.90 4.25 15.19
C TYR A 36 3.50 5.72 15.41
N PRO A 37 4.17 6.50 16.28
CA PRO A 37 3.73 7.87 16.57
C PRO A 37 3.76 8.76 15.33
N LYS A 38 4.76 8.59 14.45
CA LYS A 38 4.89 9.36 13.20
C LYS A 38 3.71 9.08 12.26
N ARG A 39 3.43 7.79 12.02
CA ARG A 39 2.29 7.37 11.18
C ARG A 39 0.94 7.73 11.79
N ALA A 40 0.82 7.65 13.12
CA ALA A 40 -0.39 8.01 13.84
C ALA A 40 -0.66 9.52 13.75
N ALA A 41 0.36 10.36 13.86
CA ALA A 41 0.25 11.81 13.72
C ALA A 41 -0.23 12.20 12.31
N GLU A 42 0.36 11.62 11.26
CA GLU A 42 -0.07 11.84 9.87
C GLU A 42 -1.54 11.45 9.66
N ARG A 43 -1.98 10.30 10.18
CA ARG A 43 -3.38 9.88 10.09
C ARG A 43 -4.33 10.79 10.88
N LYS A 44 -3.92 11.26 12.06
CA LYS A 44 -4.70 12.23 12.84
C LYS A 44 -4.87 13.55 12.08
N LEU A 45 -3.83 14.03 11.40
CA LEU A 45 -3.92 15.21 10.53
C LEU A 45 -4.92 14.98 9.39
N GLN A 46 -4.87 13.82 8.72
CA GLN A 46 -5.85 13.48 7.67
C GLN A 46 -7.28 13.43 8.19
N ILE A 47 -7.51 12.89 9.39
CA ILE A 47 -8.84 12.86 10.02
C ILE A 47 -9.29 14.29 10.37
N ALA A 48 -8.40 15.13 10.88
CA ALA A 48 -8.70 16.53 11.17
C ALA A 48 -9.09 17.30 9.90
N GLU A 49 -8.37 17.10 8.80
CA GLU A 49 -8.70 17.68 7.50
C GLU A 49 -10.08 17.23 7.00
N LEU A 50 -10.39 15.93 7.08
CA LEU A 50 -11.72 15.41 6.72
C LEU A 50 -12.83 16.00 7.59
N ASN A 51 -12.58 16.20 8.89
CA ASN A 51 -13.53 16.87 9.78
C ASN A 51 -13.77 18.32 9.37
N ASN A 52 -12.72 19.07 9.02
CA ASN A 52 -12.86 20.46 8.56
C ASN A 52 -13.66 20.54 7.25
N GLN A 53 -13.39 19.64 6.31
CA GLN A 53 -14.16 19.55 5.06
C GLN A 53 -15.63 19.23 5.31
N LEU A 54 -15.91 18.30 6.23
CA LEU A 54 -17.26 17.93 6.62
C LEU A 54 -18.00 19.11 7.27
N LEU A 55 -17.38 19.81 8.21
CA LEU A 55 -17.94 21.02 8.82
C LEU A 55 -18.24 22.11 7.78
N SER A 56 -17.35 22.32 6.83
CA SER A 56 -17.58 23.27 5.73
C SER A 56 -18.77 22.86 4.87
N LYS A 57 -18.89 21.57 4.53
CA LYS A 57 -19.99 21.03 3.70
C LYS A 57 -21.32 21.06 4.44
N ASP A 58 -21.34 20.73 5.73
CA ASP A 58 -22.54 20.84 6.58
C ASP A 58 -23.00 22.29 6.74
N SER A 59 -22.06 23.24 6.87
CA SER A 59 -22.39 24.66 6.87
C SER A 59 -23.00 25.11 5.54
N GLN A 60 -22.43 24.69 4.41
CA GLN A 60 -22.98 24.97 3.08
C GLN A 60 -24.38 24.36 2.93
N ARG A 61 -24.56 23.09 3.31
CA ARG A 61 -25.83 22.39 3.28
C ARG A 61 -26.89 23.11 4.11
N THR A 62 -26.56 23.51 5.34
CA THR A 62 -27.48 24.24 6.22
C THR A 62 -27.92 25.55 5.59
N LYS A 63 -26.98 26.33 5.03
CA LYS A 63 -27.29 27.59 4.35
C LYS A 63 -28.24 27.39 3.16
N LEU A 64 -27.97 26.40 2.31
CA LEU A 64 -28.82 26.09 1.16
C LEU A 64 -30.19 25.55 1.59
N ALA A 65 -30.24 24.74 2.64
CA ALA A 65 -31.49 24.20 3.17
C ALA A 65 -32.39 25.31 3.72
N THR A 66 -31.80 26.28 4.44
CA THR A 66 -32.53 27.46 4.91
C THR A 66 -33.01 28.34 3.75
N ASP A 67 -32.19 28.54 2.70
CA ASP A 67 -32.61 29.28 1.51
C ASP A 67 -33.78 28.60 0.78
N VAL A 68 -33.71 27.29 0.56
CA VAL A 68 -34.78 26.51 -0.07
C VAL A 68 -36.06 26.53 0.78
N ALA A 69 -35.93 26.48 2.11
CA ALA A 69 -37.08 26.56 3.02
C ALA A 69 -37.76 27.94 2.98
N ASN A 70 -36.97 29.02 2.90
CA ASN A 70 -37.50 30.38 2.82
C ASN A 70 -38.01 30.75 1.42
N ASN A 71 -37.38 30.22 0.37
CA ASN A 71 -37.65 30.52 -1.03
C ASN A 71 -37.83 29.22 -1.84
N PRO A 72 -38.97 28.51 -1.70
CA PRO A 72 -39.17 27.21 -2.33
C PRO A 72 -39.35 27.28 -3.86
N LEU A 73 -39.84 28.41 -4.38
CA LEU A 73 -40.11 28.61 -5.80
C LEU A 73 -39.33 29.83 -6.33
N THR A 74 -38.76 29.68 -7.52
CA THR A 74 -38.16 30.79 -8.26
C THR A 74 -38.95 31.07 -9.54
N THR A 75 -38.98 32.33 -9.97
CA THR A 75 -39.73 32.73 -11.17
C THR A 75 -38.79 32.82 -12.36
N ILE A 76 -39.06 32.03 -13.40
CA ILE A 76 -38.40 32.16 -14.70
C ILE A 76 -39.25 33.09 -15.57
N THR A 77 -38.59 34.06 -16.19
CA THR A 77 -39.22 34.97 -17.15
C THR A 77 -38.69 34.65 -18.54
N THR A 78 -39.58 34.17 -19.42
CA THR A 78 -39.27 33.92 -20.83
C THR A 78 -39.80 35.09 -21.65
N VAL A 79 -38.91 35.71 -22.42
CA VAL A 79 -39.27 36.77 -23.36
C VAL A 79 -39.20 36.20 -24.77
N GLN A 80 -40.35 36.13 -25.44
CA GLN A 80 -40.45 35.69 -26.82
C GLN A 80 -40.94 36.84 -27.70
N MET A 81 -40.24 37.11 -28.80
CA MET A 81 -40.67 38.10 -29.78
C MET A 81 -41.72 37.47 -30.69
N SER A 82 -42.93 38.03 -30.71
CA SER A 82 -44.02 37.56 -31.55
C SER A 82 -44.47 38.70 -32.48
N PRO A 83 -44.67 38.44 -33.79
CA PRO A 83 -45.17 39.45 -34.71
C PRO A 83 -46.64 39.74 -34.41
N VAL A 84 -46.93 40.96 -33.97
CA VAL A 84 -48.30 41.43 -33.69
C VAL A 84 -48.74 42.34 -34.84
N PRO A 85 -49.91 42.10 -35.46
CA PRO A 85 -50.43 42.98 -36.50
C PRO A 85 -50.80 44.33 -35.89
N VAL A 86 -50.25 45.41 -36.46
CA VAL A 86 -50.60 46.79 -36.15
C VAL A 86 -51.18 47.42 -37.40
N THR A 87 -52.45 47.77 -37.31
CA THR A 87 -53.20 48.36 -38.42
C THR A 87 -53.09 49.88 -38.35
N HIS A 88 -52.59 50.49 -39.41
CA HIS A 88 -52.61 51.94 -39.60
C HIS A 88 -53.65 52.27 -40.66
N THR A 89 -54.67 53.03 -40.26
CA THR A 89 -55.63 53.63 -41.18
C THR A 89 -55.09 54.96 -41.68
N VAL A 90 -54.85 55.06 -42.98
CA VAL A 90 -54.47 56.32 -43.63
C VAL A 90 -55.63 56.73 -44.52
N THR A 91 -56.19 57.91 -44.25
CA THR A 91 -57.28 58.49 -45.06
C THR A 91 -56.66 59.39 -46.12
N ASP A 92 -56.74 58.98 -47.38
CA ASP A 92 -56.40 59.82 -48.54
C ASP A 92 -57.69 60.26 -49.25
N SER A 93 -57.58 61.30 -50.06
CA SER A 93 -58.60 61.96 -50.89
C SER A 93 -59.41 61.04 -51.81
N SER A 94 -59.03 59.76 -51.97
CA SER A 94 -59.77 58.75 -52.75
C SER A 94 -60.45 57.65 -51.91
N GLY A 95 -60.53 57.80 -50.58
CA GLY A 95 -61.15 56.83 -49.66
C GLY A 95 -60.16 56.09 -48.77
N THR A 96 -60.63 55.64 -47.60
CA THR A 96 -59.81 55.07 -46.52
C THR A 96 -59.08 53.80 -46.96
N LYS A 97 -57.74 53.80 -46.87
CA LYS A 97 -56.91 52.60 -47.07
C LYS A 97 -56.33 52.16 -45.72
N SER A 98 -56.47 50.87 -45.42
CA SER A 98 -55.94 50.26 -44.21
C SER A 98 -54.70 49.44 -44.57
N ASN A 99 -53.55 49.74 -43.97
CA ASN A 99 -52.33 48.96 -44.10
C ASN A 99 -52.02 48.26 -42.78
N THR A 100 -51.93 46.93 -42.81
CA THR A 100 -51.53 46.12 -41.65
C THR A 100 -50.04 45.81 -41.75
N ASN A 101 -49.24 46.32 -40.82
CA ASN A 101 -47.84 45.97 -40.68
C ASN A 101 -47.65 45.06 -39.46
N TYR A 102 -46.74 44.10 -39.53
CA TYR A 102 -46.39 43.28 -38.38
C TYR A 102 -45.23 43.93 -37.63
N VAL A 103 -45.43 44.15 -36.33
CA VAL A 103 -44.39 44.69 -35.44
C VAL A 103 -44.07 43.64 -34.40
N ASN A 104 -42.79 43.30 -34.25
CA ASN A 104 -42.37 42.34 -33.24
C ASN A 104 -42.56 42.95 -31.85
N LYS A 105 -43.48 42.39 -31.05
CA LYS A 105 -43.68 42.79 -29.67
C LYS A 105 -43.16 41.71 -28.72
N PRO A 106 -42.51 42.10 -27.60
CA PRO A 106 -42.07 41.14 -26.59
C PRO A 106 -43.29 40.58 -25.85
N THR A 107 -43.48 39.27 -25.92
CA THR A 107 -44.39 38.51 -25.08
C THR A 107 -43.61 38.01 -23.88
N ILE A 108 -44.03 38.41 -22.67
CA ILE A 108 -43.38 38.05 -21.41
C ILE A 108 -44.23 36.98 -20.73
N THR A 109 -43.71 35.76 -20.63
CA THR A 109 -44.34 34.67 -19.89
C THR A 109 -43.55 34.42 -18.62
N LYS A 110 -44.23 34.44 -17.47
CA LYS A 110 -43.65 34.09 -16.16
C LYS A 110 -44.13 32.71 -15.75
N SER A 111 -43.20 31.81 -15.44
CA SER A 111 -43.50 30.51 -14.85
C SER A 111 -42.76 30.34 -13.53
N GLN A 112 -43.38 29.64 -12.59
CA GLN A 112 -42.75 29.27 -11.32
C GLN A 112 -42.15 27.88 -11.45
N VAL A 113 -40.89 27.75 -11.06
CA VAL A 113 -40.18 26.47 -11.00
C VAL A 113 -39.62 26.26 -9.58
N PRO A 114 -39.40 25.00 -9.17
CA PRO A 114 -38.73 24.71 -7.90
C PRO A 114 -37.35 25.36 -7.84
N ASN A 115 -36.93 25.80 -6.64
CA ASN A 115 -35.63 26.41 -6.43
C ASN A 115 -34.50 25.44 -6.88
N PRO A 116 -33.59 25.86 -7.80
CA PRO A 116 -32.50 25.00 -8.28
C PRO A 116 -31.54 24.55 -7.16
N ASN A 117 -31.46 25.30 -6.05
CA ASN A 117 -30.66 24.92 -4.88
C ASN A 117 -31.18 23.63 -4.22
N ALA A 118 -32.45 23.25 -4.43
CA ALA A 118 -33.00 21.99 -3.93
C ALA A 118 -32.32 20.76 -4.55
N ALA A 119 -31.95 20.82 -5.84
CA ALA A 119 -31.21 19.73 -6.49
C ALA A 119 -29.77 19.62 -5.96
N LEU A 120 -29.17 20.75 -5.59
CA LEU A 120 -27.81 20.81 -5.05
C LEU A 120 -27.72 20.22 -3.63
N LEU A 121 -28.80 20.25 -2.85
CA LEU A 121 -28.86 19.63 -1.52
C LEU A 121 -28.65 18.11 -1.58
N ALA A 122 -29.29 17.42 -2.53
CA ALA A 122 -29.12 15.97 -2.69
C ALA A 122 -27.68 15.58 -3.06
N ALA A 123 -27.03 16.40 -3.89
CA ALA A 123 -25.62 16.22 -4.24
C ALA A 123 -24.70 16.47 -3.04
N LEU A 124 -24.99 17.49 -2.21
CA LEU A 124 -24.25 17.77 -0.98
C LEU A 124 -24.42 16.64 0.06
N ASP A 125 -25.62 16.10 0.23
CA ASP A 125 -25.88 14.97 1.13
C ASP A 125 -25.07 13.73 0.74
N THR A 126 -24.95 13.47 -0.58
CA THR A 126 -24.11 12.39 -1.11
C THR A 126 -22.63 12.63 -0.83
N GLN A 127 -22.15 13.88 -0.94
CA GLN A 127 -20.77 14.24 -0.62
C GLN A 127 -20.49 14.09 0.88
N ILE A 128 -21.38 14.56 1.75
CA ILE A 128 -21.27 14.48 3.20
C ILE A 128 -21.21 13.01 3.63
N THR A 129 -22.11 12.16 3.15
CA THR A 129 -22.11 10.72 3.48
C THR A 129 -20.85 10.02 2.99
N THR A 130 -20.31 10.42 1.83
CA THR A 130 -19.02 9.90 1.33
C THR A 130 -17.86 10.31 2.23
N LEU A 131 -17.80 11.58 2.64
CA LEU A 131 -16.79 12.08 3.57
C LEU A 131 -16.89 11.40 4.95
N GLN A 132 -18.09 11.17 5.46
CA GLN A 132 -18.33 10.42 6.69
C GLN A 132 -17.79 8.98 6.61
N LYS A 133 -18.07 8.27 5.51
CA LYS A 133 -17.52 6.92 5.28
C LYS A 133 -16.00 6.94 5.22
N LEU A 134 -15.40 7.91 4.54
CA LEU A 134 -13.95 8.04 4.44
C LEU A 134 -13.31 8.33 5.81
N LYS A 135 -13.94 9.18 6.62
CA LYS A 135 -13.51 9.47 7.99
C LYS A 135 -13.52 8.20 8.84
N ILE A 136 -14.63 7.47 8.85
CA ILE A 136 -14.77 6.21 9.61
C ILE A 136 -13.68 5.22 9.19
N ALA A 137 -13.48 5.03 7.88
CA ALA A 137 -12.43 4.15 7.37
C ALA A 137 -11.01 4.57 7.83
N LYS A 138 -10.75 5.88 7.94
CA LYS A 138 -9.47 6.40 8.44
C LYS A 138 -9.31 6.23 9.94
N GLU A 139 -10.39 6.37 10.71
CA GLU A 139 -10.42 6.11 12.15
C GLU A 139 -10.23 4.62 12.46
N ASP A 140 -10.88 3.73 11.71
CA ASP A 140 -10.68 2.28 11.79
C ASP A 140 -9.23 1.90 11.44
N SER A 141 -8.67 2.55 10.41
CA SER A 141 -7.26 2.40 10.08
C SER A 141 -6.36 2.85 11.25
N LEU A 142 -6.72 3.91 11.97
CA LEU A 142 -6.03 4.42 13.17
C LEU A 142 -6.08 3.44 14.34
N ALA A 143 -7.25 2.90 14.64
CA ALA A 143 -7.40 1.87 15.65
C ALA A 143 -6.52 0.64 15.34
N ASN A 144 -6.47 0.24 14.07
CA ASN A 144 -5.72 -0.94 13.62
C ASN A 144 -4.25 -0.67 13.25
N LEU A 145 -3.76 0.57 13.38
CA LEU A 145 -2.43 0.95 12.88
C LEU A 145 -1.32 0.15 13.55
N ARG A 146 -1.38 0.00 14.87
CA ARG A 146 -0.33 -0.66 15.64
C ARG A 146 -0.17 -2.12 15.20
N GLY A 147 -1.27 -2.87 15.22
CA GLY A 147 -1.27 -4.27 14.77
C GLY A 147 -0.91 -4.44 13.28
N SER A 148 -1.24 -3.47 12.42
CA SER A 148 -0.80 -3.48 11.02
C SER A 148 0.71 -3.26 10.87
N VAL A 149 1.30 -2.34 11.65
CA VAL A 149 2.75 -2.09 11.65
C VAL A 149 3.49 -3.32 12.20
N GLU A 150 3.04 -3.88 13.31
CA GLU A 150 3.59 -5.10 13.91
C GLU A 150 3.57 -6.27 12.91
N ARG A 151 2.43 -6.54 12.25
CA ARG A 151 2.33 -7.59 11.22
C ARG A 151 3.27 -7.34 10.05
N THR A 152 3.39 -6.09 9.61
CA THR A 152 4.27 -5.75 8.47
C THR A 152 5.74 -5.97 8.82
N LEU A 153 6.14 -5.66 10.05
CA LEU A 153 7.50 -5.89 10.52
C LEU A 153 7.78 -7.38 10.72
N LYS A 154 6.87 -8.11 11.36
CA LYS A 154 6.94 -9.59 11.51
C LYS A 154 7.01 -10.31 10.16
N ALA A 155 6.33 -9.82 9.13
CA ALA A 155 6.37 -10.41 7.79
C ALA A 155 7.65 -10.08 7.01
N LYS A 156 8.41 -9.06 7.43
CA LYS A 156 9.65 -8.61 6.76
C LYS A 156 10.93 -9.13 7.43
N THR A 157 10.85 -9.63 8.66
CA THR A 157 11.99 -10.29 9.31
C THR A 157 12.33 -11.59 8.57
N GLY A 158 13.57 -11.71 8.10
CA GLY A 158 14.11 -12.91 7.46
C GLY A 158 15.41 -13.38 8.10
N PHE A 159 16.03 -14.40 7.52
CA PHE A 159 17.23 -15.08 8.05
C PHE A 159 18.40 -14.14 8.41
N LEU A 160 18.68 -13.14 7.57
CA LEU A 160 19.77 -12.19 7.85
C LEU A 160 19.47 -11.27 9.05
N ASP A 161 18.20 -10.97 9.30
CA ASP A 161 17.77 -10.18 10.44
C ASP A 161 17.92 -10.99 11.73
N GLU A 162 17.59 -12.28 11.67
CA GLU A 162 17.80 -13.24 12.78
C GLU A 162 19.28 -13.40 13.12
N LEU A 163 20.17 -13.43 12.13
CA LEU A 163 21.62 -13.40 12.37
C LEU A 163 22.09 -12.11 13.06
N ASN A 164 21.55 -10.96 12.66
CA ASN A 164 21.91 -9.69 13.27
C ASN A 164 21.40 -9.58 14.73
N ILE A 165 20.21 -10.12 14.99
CA ILE A 165 19.64 -10.25 16.34
C ILE A 165 20.52 -11.17 17.20
N MET A 166 20.93 -12.32 16.66
CA MET A 166 21.82 -13.25 17.35
C MET A 166 23.16 -12.58 17.69
N TRP A 167 23.75 -11.84 16.75
CA TRP A 167 24.97 -11.07 17.00
C TRP A 167 24.79 -10.00 18.09
N SER A 168 23.66 -9.29 18.06
CA SER A 168 23.31 -8.29 19.07
C SER A 168 23.14 -8.90 20.45
N LEU A 169 22.48 -10.07 20.54
CA LEU A 169 22.26 -10.82 21.78
C LEU A 169 23.60 -11.27 22.40
N LEU A 170 24.49 -11.83 21.58
CA LEU A 170 25.84 -12.23 22.01
C LEU A 170 26.64 -11.01 22.49
N SER A 171 26.62 -9.91 21.73
CA SER A 171 27.37 -8.70 22.07
C SER A 171 26.91 -8.03 23.38
N ARG A 172 25.65 -8.22 23.79
CA ARG A 172 25.09 -7.63 25.01
C ARG A 172 25.31 -8.47 26.27
N SER A 173 25.45 -9.79 26.14
CA SER A 173 25.44 -10.71 27.26
C SER A 173 26.70 -11.58 27.29
N LEU A 174 27.55 -11.31 28.28
CA LEU A 174 28.77 -12.09 28.53
C LEU A 174 28.46 -13.56 28.87
N PRO A 175 27.43 -13.88 29.69
CA PRO A 175 26.99 -15.27 29.88
C PRO A 175 26.52 -15.94 28.58
N ALA A 176 25.75 -15.24 27.75
CA ALA A 176 25.27 -15.80 26.48
C ALA A 176 26.45 -16.09 25.53
N THR A 177 27.43 -15.20 25.48
CA THR A 177 28.66 -15.41 24.70
C THR A 177 29.43 -16.64 25.15
N ILE A 178 29.59 -16.84 26.47
CA ILE A 178 30.31 -18.01 27.01
C ILE A 178 29.59 -19.30 26.60
N VAL A 179 28.28 -19.37 26.80
CA VAL A 179 27.47 -20.55 26.45
C VAL A 179 27.51 -20.81 24.94
N TYR A 180 27.41 -19.76 24.14
CA TYR A 180 27.53 -19.84 22.68
C TYR A 180 28.89 -20.39 22.25
N ILE A 181 29.99 -19.89 22.80
CA ILE A 181 31.34 -20.40 22.48
C ILE A 181 31.49 -21.88 22.85
N ILE A 182 30.94 -22.31 23.99
CA ILE A 182 30.96 -23.72 24.41
C ILE A 182 30.23 -24.61 23.39
N TRP A 183 29.02 -24.21 22.98
CA TRP A 183 28.23 -24.95 21.99
C TRP A 183 28.88 -24.96 20.60
N PHE A 184 29.37 -23.80 20.16
CA PHE A 184 30.09 -23.67 18.90
C PHE A 184 31.32 -24.58 18.85
N LEU A 185 32.13 -24.62 19.92
CA LEU A 185 33.29 -25.51 20.02
C LEU A 185 32.90 -26.99 20.05
N LEU A 186 31.79 -27.33 20.71
CA LEU A 186 31.26 -28.71 20.74
C LEU A 186 30.86 -29.15 19.32
N LEU A 187 30.06 -28.35 18.62
CA LEU A 187 29.59 -28.67 17.27
C LEU A 187 30.72 -28.70 16.25
N LEU A 188 31.63 -27.71 16.32
CA LEU A 188 32.84 -27.70 15.51
C LEU A 188 33.71 -28.93 15.79
N GLY A 189 33.81 -29.36 17.05
CA GLY A 189 34.51 -30.58 17.45
C GLY A 189 33.86 -31.84 16.88
N LEU A 190 32.52 -31.93 16.88
CA LEU A 190 31.77 -33.05 16.31
C LEU A 190 31.96 -33.13 14.80
N GLU A 191 31.90 -32.01 14.08
CA GLU A 191 32.14 -31.96 12.64
C GLU A 191 33.59 -32.35 12.29
N LEU A 192 34.55 -31.85 13.06
CA LEU A 192 35.96 -32.21 12.89
C LEU A 192 36.21 -33.70 13.20
N PHE A 193 35.47 -34.26 14.16
CA PHE A 193 35.51 -35.69 14.50
C PHE A 193 34.93 -36.56 13.38
N ILE A 194 33.79 -36.18 12.78
CA ILE A 194 33.24 -36.88 11.61
C ILE A 194 34.23 -36.81 10.44
N LEU A 195 34.83 -35.65 10.19
CA LEU A 195 35.84 -35.49 9.16
C LEU A 195 37.06 -36.36 9.42
N MET A 196 37.55 -36.39 10.66
CA MET A 196 38.72 -37.18 11.04
C MET A 196 38.46 -38.68 10.86
N ASN A 197 37.26 -39.15 11.23
CA ASN A 197 36.85 -40.54 10.98
C ASN A 197 36.77 -40.84 9.48
N LYS A 198 36.15 -39.95 8.69
CA LYS A 198 36.05 -40.11 7.23
C LYS A 198 37.42 -40.12 6.55
N ARG A 199 38.40 -39.39 7.07
CA ARG A 199 39.78 -39.41 6.55
C ARG A 199 40.55 -40.70 6.90
N HIS A 200 40.09 -41.46 7.89
CA HIS A 200 40.68 -42.75 8.27
C HIS A 200 39.93 -43.96 7.67
N GLU A 201 38.84 -43.74 6.94
CA GLU A 201 38.23 -44.80 6.14
C GLU A 201 39.16 -45.20 5.00
N LYS A 202 39.49 -46.50 4.92
CA LYS A 202 40.24 -47.05 3.79
C LYS A 202 39.40 -46.85 2.52
N PRO A 203 40.03 -46.49 1.37
CA PRO A 203 39.30 -46.29 0.12
C PRO A 203 38.46 -47.53 -0.17
N THR A 204 37.15 -47.34 -0.28
CA THR A 204 36.23 -48.43 -0.58
C THR A 204 36.46 -48.90 -2.02
N ASP A 205 36.13 -50.15 -2.35
CA ASP A 205 36.21 -50.67 -3.73
C ASP A 205 35.45 -49.77 -4.72
N TYR A 206 34.43 -49.05 -4.24
CA TYR A 206 33.68 -48.07 -5.01
C TYR A 206 34.53 -46.84 -5.40
N ASP A 207 35.32 -46.30 -4.47
CA ASP A 207 36.23 -45.19 -4.73
C ASP A 207 37.32 -45.59 -5.74
N GLN A 208 37.81 -46.83 -5.64
CA GLN A 208 38.79 -47.38 -6.58
C GLN A 208 38.18 -47.59 -7.98
N MET A 209 36.95 -48.08 -8.07
CA MET A 209 36.24 -48.24 -9.35
C MET A 209 36.00 -46.89 -10.03
N ILE A 210 35.58 -45.86 -9.29
CA ILE A 210 35.37 -44.51 -9.82
C ILE A 210 36.68 -43.89 -10.30
N ASN A 211 37.76 -44.01 -9.53
CA ASN A 211 39.08 -43.54 -9.94
C ASN A 211 39.56 -44.27 -11.20
N HIS A 212 39.37 -45.59 -11.29
CA HIS A 212 39.70 -46.36 -12.48
C HIS A 212 38.89 -45.92 -13.70
N GLN A 213 37.58 -45.70 -13.54
CA GLN A 213 36.74 -45.19 -14.63
C GLN A 213 37.21 -43.80 -15.08
N MET A 214 37.50 -42.90 -14.14
CA MET A 214 38.01 -41.56 -14.44
C MET A 214 39.35 -41.61 -15.18
N ASP A 215 40.29 -42.45 -14.75
CA ASP A 215 41.56 -42.65 -15.44
C ASP A 215 41.38 -43.21 -16.85
N THR A 216 40.48 -44.18 -17.06
CA THR A 216 40.19 -44.69 -18.41
C THR A 216 39.55 -43.63 -19.30
N HIS A 217 38.70 -42.76 -18.75
CA HIS A 217 38.11 -41.65 -19.49
C HIS A 217 39.15 -40.60 -19.87
N ILE A 218 40.03 -40.21 -18.93
CA ILE A 218 41.15 -39.29 -19.20
C ILE A 218 42.07 -39.87 -20.28
N ARG A 219 42.41 -41.15 -20.17
CA ARG A 219 43.27 -41.83 -21.15
C ARG A 219 42.62 -41.90 -22.54
N LYS A 220 41.31 -42.15 -22.61
CA LYS A 220 40.54 -42.09 -23.87
C LYS A 220 40.53 -40.68 -24.45
N ILE A 221 40.33 -39.65 -23.61
CA ILE A 221 40.38 -38.25 -24.05
C ILE A 221 41.77 -37.86 -24.56
N GLN A 222 42.84 -38.32 -23.92
CA GLN A 222 44.22 -38.09 -24.36
C GLN A 222 44.52 -38.76 -25.71
N VAL A 223 44.05 -39.99 -25.92
CA VAL A 223 44.17 -40.70 -27.21
C VAL A 223 43.36 -40.00 -28.31
N LEU A 224 42.16 -39.50 -27.98
CA LEU A 224 41.29 -38.79 -28.93
C LEU A 224 41.76 -37.36 -29.24
N SER A 225 42.48 -36.72 -28.32
CA SER A 225 43.05 -35.37 -28.50
C SER A 225 44.42 -35.36 -29.19
N GLY A 226 44.92 -36.53 -29.62
CA GLY A 226 46.11 -36.63 -30.48
C GLY A 226 47.43 -36.27 -29.82
N GLN A 227 47.51 -36.21 -28.47
CA GLN A 227 48.79 -36.12 -27.77
C GLN A 227 49.42 -37.51 -27.66
N THR A 228 49.96 -37.99 -28.78
CA THR A 228 50.95 -39.05 -28.79
C THR A 228 52.26 -38.46 -28.28
N ASN A 229 52.52 -38.54 -26.97
CA ASN A 229 53.90 -38.42 -26.49
C ASN A 229 54.61 -39.72 -26.89
N ILE A 230 55.29 -39.64 -28.02
CA ILE A 230 56.29 -40.61 -28.46
C ILE A 230 57.55 -40.30 -27.66
N THR A 231 57.78 -41.09 -26.60
CA THR A 231 59.05 -41.56 -25.98
C THR A 231 58.91 -41.72 -24.48
#